data_AF-A0A1E4LMM6-F1
#
_entry.id   AF-A0A1E4LMM6-F1
#
_cell.length_a   1.000
_cell.length_b   1.000
_cell.length_c   1.000
_cell.angle_alpha   90.00
_cell.angle_beta   90.00
_cell.angle_gamma   90.00
#
_symmetry.space_group_name_H-M   'P 1'
#
loop_
_entity.id
_entity.type
_entity.pdbx_description
1 polymer ?
#
loop_
_entity_poly.entity_id
_entity_poly.type
_entity_poly.pdbx_seq_one_letter_code
_entity_poly.pdbx_strand_id
1 'polypeptide(L)' 'MLFDKNVERICAFCRHSCDFDDRNVLCCKKGPVPHRHSCRRFRYDPLRRRPAPAAPLKKSLPDEAFCL' A
#
# COMPACT_ATOMS: atom_id res chain seq x y z
N MET A 1 -7.72 -4.79 15.43
CA MET A 1 -6.59 -4.10 14.77
C MET A 1 -7.04 -3.70 13.38
N LEU A 2 -6.87 -2.43 12.99
CA LEU A 2 -7.37 -1.85 11.73
C LEU A 2 -6.65 -2.33 10.46
N PHE A 3 -5.48 -2.98 10.58
CA PHE A 3 -4.68 -3.40 9.44
C PHE A 3 -4.44 -4.91 9.45
N ASP A 4 -4.42 -5.47 8.25
CA ASP A 4 -4.16 -6.88 8.01
C ASP A 4 -2.79 -7.29 8.58
N LYS A 5 -2.76 -8.36 9.37
CA LYS A 5 -1.52 -8.87 9.98
C LYS A 5 -0.64 -9.61 8.96
N ASN A 6 -1.23 -10.02 7.84
CA ASN A 6 -0.59 -10.87 6.83
C ASN A 6 -0.01 -10.07 5.65
N VAL A 7 0.22 -8.77 5.82
CA VAL A 7 0.80 -7.95 4.74
C VAL A 7 2.23 -8.42 4.44
N GLU A 8 2.50 -8.62 3.16
CA GLU A 8 3.83 -8.99 2.66
C GLU A 8 4.87 -7.94 3.11
N ARG A 9 5.96 -8.40 3.74
CA ARG A 9 7.02 -7.53 4.27
C ARG A 9 7.96 -7.07 3.15
N ILE A 10 7.50 -6.26 2.22
CA ILE A 10 8.31 -5.80 1.08
C ILE A 10 8.71 -4.33 1.21
N CYS A 11 9.88 -3.98 0.67
CA CYS A 11 10.44 -2.64 0.74
C CYS A 11 9.52 -1.61 0.09
N ALA A 12 8.77 -1.97 -0.95
CA ALA A 12 7.73 -1.12 -1.54
C ALA A 12 6.70 -0.60 -0.53
N PHE A 13 6.40 -1.36 0.54
CA PHE A 13 5.45 -0.97 1.59
C PHE A 13 6.14 -0.47 2.87
N CYS A 14 7.45 -0.22 2.82
CA CYS A 14 8.22 0.18 3.99
C CYS A 14 8.21 1.70 4.16
N ARG A 15 7.95 2.19 5.38
CA ARG A 15 8.08 3.61 5.77
C ARG A 15 9.46 4.21 5.47
N HIS A 16 10.49 3.37 5.36
CA HIS A 16 11.87 3.78 5.09
C HIS A 16 12.26 3.70 3.61
N SER A 17 11.28 3.60 2.71
CA SER A 17 11.52 3.56 1.27
C SER A 17 10.91 4.78 0.57
N CYS A 18 11.50 5.17 -0.54
CA CYS A 18 10.92 6.10 -1.51
C CYS A 18 10.97 5.49 -2.92
N ASP A 19 10.09 5.98 -3.78
CA ASP A 19 9.96 5.49 -5.15
C ASP A 19 11.20 5.91 -5.96
N PHE A 20 11.65 5.02 -6.85
CA PHE A 20 12.87 5.23 -7.63
C PHE A 20 12.64 4.98 -9.12
N ASP A 21 12.28 3.74 -9.46
CA ASP A 21 11.97 3.32 -10.82
C ASP A 21 10.89 2.22 -10.80
N ASP A 22 10.52 1.71 -11.97
CA ASP A 22 9.45 0.70 -12.11
C ASP A 22 9.76 -0.64 -11.41
N ARG A 23 11.02 -0.93 -11.10
CA ARG A 23 11.48 -2.21 -10.55
C ARG A 23 12.05 -2.11 -9.14
N ASN A 24 12.45 -0.93 -8.72
CA ASN A 24 13.21 -0.68 -7.51
C ASN A 24 12.64 0.48 -6.69
N VAL A 25 13.00 0.46 -5.41
CA VAL A 25 12.82 1.56 -4.46
C VAL A 25 14.16 1.94 -3.86
N LEU A 26 14.29 3.19 -3.44
CA LEU A 26 15.41 3.61 -2.61
C LEU A 26 15.09 3.32 -1.14
N CYS A 27 15.81 2.38 -0.54
CA CYS A 27 15.74 2.13 0.89
C CYS A 27 16.76 3.01 1.63
N CYS A 28 16.31 3.85 2.57
CA CYS A 28 17.20 4.71 3.37
C CYS A 28 18.26 3.95 4.19
N LYS A 29 18.18 2.61 4.26
CA LYS A 29 19.11 1.74 5.01
C LYS A 29 19.99 0.86 4.11
N LYS A 30 19.68 0.72 2.83
CA LYS A 30 20.32 -0.24 1.92
C LYS A 30 20.63 0.33 0.52
N GLY A 31 20.13 1.50 0.18
CA GLY A 31 20.23 2.06 -1.17
C GLY A 31 19.15 1.50 -2.10
N PRO A 32 19.38 1.51 -3.43
CA PRO A 32 18.47 0.93 -4.41
C PRO A 32 18.27 -0.57 -4.18
N VAL A 33 17.02 -1.02 -4.06
CA VAL A 33 16.65 -2.42 -3.90
C VAL A 33 15.38 -2.74 -4.70
N PRO A 34 15.16 -4.00 -5.12
CA PRO A 34 13.90 -4.38 -5.77
C PRO A 34 12.68 -4.08 -4.90
N HIS A 35 11.53 -3.78 -5.52
CA HIS A 35 10.25 -3.54 -4.80
C HIS A 35 9.94 -4.62 -3.76
N ARG A 36 10.16 -5.89 -4.12
CA ARG A 36 9.89 -7.07 -3.29
C ARG A 36 10.98 -7.40 -2.25
N HIS A 37 12.06 -6.62 -2.16
CA HIS A 37 13.10 -6.87 -1.17
C HIS A 37 12.55 -6.76 0.27
N SER A 38 12.95 -7.61 1.21
CA SER A 38 12.52 -7.53 2.61
C SER A 38 13.67 -7.12 3.52
N CYS A 39 13.87 -5.82 3.72
CA CYS A 39 14.94 -5.37 4.59
C CYS A 39 14.64 -5.70 6.06
N ARG A 40 15.69 -6.02 6.85
CA ARG A 40 15.55 -6.35 8.29
C ARG A 40 14.93 -5.24 9.13
N ARG A 41 14.98 -3.99 8.66
CA ARG A 41 14.41 -2.81 9.32
C ARG A 41 13.01 -2.45 8.79
N PHE A 42 12.33 -3.36 8.10
CA PHE A 42 10.99 -3.13 7.54
C PHE A 42 10.00 -2.66 8.62
N ARG A 43 9.26 -1.60 8.29
CA ARG A 43 8.12 -1.09 9.04
C ARG A 43 7.02 -0.72 8.04
N TYR A 44 5.86 -1.36 8.15
CA TYR A 44 4.76 -1.16 7.23
C TYR A 44 4.27 0.30 7.25
N ASP A 45 4.04 0.85 6.06
CA ASP A 45 3.42 2.15 5.85
C ASP A 45 2.12 1.99 5.05
N PRO A 46 0.95 2.16 5.69
CA PRO A 46 -0.34 2.05 5.02
C PRO A 46 -0.51 2.99 3.82
N LEU A 47 0.15 4.15 3.82
CA LEU A 47 0.04 5.14 2.73
C LEU A 47 0.81 4.71 1.48
N ARG A 48 1.77 3.79 1.62
CA ARG A 48 2.51 3.22 0.49
C ARG A 48 1.75 2.09 -0.22
N ARG A 49 0.67 1.56 0.38
CA ARG A 49 -0.17 0.56 -0.26
C ARG A 49 -1.21 1.26 -1.14
N ARG A 50 -1.19 1.03 -2.44
CA ARG A 50 -2.31 1.40 -3.31
C ARG A 50 -3.45 0.40 -3.11
N PRO A 51 -4.64 0.83 -2.64
CA PRO A 51 -5.80 -0.05 -2.57
C PRO A 51 -6.26 -0.43 -3.97
N ALA A 52 -7.00 -1.54 -4.07
CA ALA A 52 -7.71 -1.87 -5.31
C ALA A 52 -8.65 -0.71 -5.66
N PRO A 53 -8.84 -0.42 -6.97
CA PRO A 53 -9.81 0.58 -7.38
C PRO A 53 -11.17 0.26 -6.78
N ALA A 54 -11.87 1.30 -6.32
CA ALA A 54 -13.20 1.15 -5.78
C ALA A 54 -14.13 0.52 -6.82
N ALA A 55 -15.11 -0.25 -6.34
CA ALA A 55 -16.15 -0.77 -7.22
C ALA A 55 -16.84 0.39 -7.97
N PRO A 56 -17.22 0.21 -9.24
CA PRO A 56 -17.93 1.24 -9.97
C PRO A 56 -19.23 1.58 -9.23
N LEU A 57 -19.51 2.88 -9.13
CA LEU A 57 -20.76 3.36 -8.54
C LEU A 57 -21.94 2.90 -9.41
N LYS A 58 -23.00 2.41 -8.76
CA LYS A 58 -24.29 2.19 -9.44
C LYS A 58 -24.85 3.56 -9.83
N LYS A 59 -25.31 3.71 -11.08
CA LYS A 59 -25.80 4.99 -11.62
C LYS A 59 -27.00 5.55 -10.86
N SER A 60 -27.82 4.68 -10.28
CA SER A 60 -28.92 5.05 -9.41
C SER A 60 -28.79 4.27 -8.11
N LEU A 61 -28.75 5.00 -7.01
CA LEU A 61 -29.05 4.46 -5.69
C LEU A 61 -30.55 4.67 -5.46
N PRO A 62 -31.27 3.69 -4.89
CA PRO A 62 -32.67 3.92 -4.54
C PRO A 62 -32.77 5.03 -3.48
N ASP A 63 -33.87 5.78 -3.47
CA ASP A 63 -34.06 6.90 -2.54
C ASP A 63 -34.02 6.43 -1.08
N GLU A 64 -34.49 5.20 -0.79
CA GLU A 64 -34.36 4.58 0.53
C GLU A 64 -32.90 4.34 1.00
N ALA A 65 -31.90 4.42 0.11
CA ALA A 65 -30.48 4.29 0.50
C ALA A 65 -29.95 5.50 1.29
N PHE A 66 -30.71 6.60 1.34
CA PHE A 66 -30.33 7.84 2.02
C PHE A 66 -31.19 8.15 3.25
N CYS A 67 -32.17 7.30 3.58
CA CYS A 67 -32.97 7.44 4.78
C CYS A 67 -32.21 6.86 5.99
N LEU A 68 -32.10 7.67 7.05
CA LEU A 68 -31.48 7.31 8.34
C LEU A 68 -32.36 6.40 9.19
#